data_AF-A0AAI9DFM6-F1
#
_entry.id   AF-A0AAI9DFM6-F1
#
_cell.length_a   1.000
_cell.length_b   1.000
_cell.length_c   1.000
_cell.angle_alpha   90.00
_cell.angle_beta   90.00
_cell.angle_gamma   90.00
#
_symmetry.space_group_name_H-M   'P 1'
#
loop_
_entity.id
_entity.type
_entity.pdbx_description
1 polymer ?
#
loop_
_entity_poly.entity_id
_entity_poly.type
_entity_poly.pdbx_seq_one_letter_code
_entity_poly.pdbx_strand_id
1 'polypeptide(L)'
;MNISNKYFYTFVLSFTAAAFFILILEFILCSSRDLVQVDCSSNLIVDSDVSDFHGELSTFMFIEKNTRGYMDVSGIVRYHNHEYNVERSYRFNYSKNEDDIYHLTNITISKRGIDNVNNEVMSKLFLSPDIQHGRYIQIKKQENAFLISSLYSPFFLCIPK
;
A
#
# COMPACT_ATOMS: atom_id res chain seq x y z
N MET A 1 -30.58 8.86 -55.09
CA MET A 1 -30.35 8.83 -53.62
C MET A 1 -30.49 10.25 -53.10
N ASN A 2 -31.53 10.53 -52.32
CA ASN A 2 -31.96 11.90 -51.98
C ASN A 2 -30.93 12.61 -51.08
N ILE A 3 -30.59 13.85 -51.44
CA ILE A 3 -29.64 14.73 -50.74
C ILE A 3 -29.98 14.85 -49.24
N SER A 4 -31.28 14.87 -48.91
CA SER A 4 -31.80 14.88 -47.53
C SER A 4 -31.37 13.65 -46.70
N ASN A 5 -31.40 12.44 -47.29
CA ASN A 5 -30.93 11.23 -46.61
C ASN A 5 -29.43 11.29 -46.34
N LYS A 6 -28.64 11.89 -47.24
CA LYS A 6 -27.19 11.97 -47.08
C LYS A 6 -26.82 12.82 -45.87
N TYR A 7 -27.48 13.97 -45.67
CA TYR A 7 -27.28 14.83 -44.49
C TYR A 7 -27.76 14.18 -43.19
N PHE A 8 -28.87 13.43 -43.25
CA PHE A 8 -29.36 12.67 -42.10
C PHE A 8 -28.35 11.60 -41.66
N TYR A 9 -27.76 10.85 -42.60
CA TYR A 9 -26.74 9.85 -42.29
C TYR A 9 -25.45 10.46 -41.71
N THR A 10 -24.97 11.59 -42.23
CA THR A 10 -23.79 12.27 -41.65
C THR A 10 -24.05 12.78 -40.25
N PHE A 11 -25.27 13.26 -39.96
CA PHE A 11 -25.63 13.75 -38.64
C PHE A 11 -25.71 12.60 -37.61
N VAL A 12 -26.25 11.45 -38.00
CA VAL A 12 -26.29 10.25 -37.14
C VAL A 12 -24.88 9.69 -36.89
N LEU A 13 -24.02 9.68 -37.91
CA LEU A 13 -22.62 9.25 -37.78
C LEU A 13 -21.79 10.14 -36.86
N SER A 14 -21.99 11.47 -36.88
CA SER A 14 -21.25 12.36 -35.98
C SER A 14 -21.69 12.21 -34.52
N PHE A 15 -23.00 12.05 -34.28
CA PHE A 15 -23.54 11.83 -32.93
C PHE A 15 -23.06 10.50 -32.32
N THR A 16 -23.03 9.43 -33.12
CA THR A 16 -22.56 8.12 -32.65
C THR A 16 -21.06 8.12 -32.36
N ALA A 17 -20.25 8.80 -33.19
CA ALA A 17 -18.81 8.95 -32.94
C ALA A 17 -18.53 9.79 -31.68
N ALA A 18 -19.29 10.87 -31.45
CA ALA A 18 -19.18 11.69 -30.25
C ALA A 18 -19.55 10.89 -28.98
N ALA A 19 -20.63 10.12 -29.02
CA ALA A 19 -21.04 9.24 -27.92
C ALA A 19 -19.96 8.18 -27.61
N PHE A 20 -19.35 7.56 -28.63
CA PHE A 20 -18.25 6.63 -28.45
C PHE A 20 -17.02 7.28 -27.79
N PHE A 21 -16.69 8.51 -28.19
CA PHE A 21 -15.58 9.26 -27.60
C PHE A 21 -15.81 9.59 -26.13
N ILE A 22 -17.04 9.96 -25.77
CA ILE A 22 -17.43 10.21 -24.37
C ILE A 22 -17.31 8.93 -23.54
N LEU A 23 -17.80 7.80 -24.05
CA LEU A 23 -17.69 6.51 -23.36
C LEU A 23 -16.24 6.06 -23.16
N ILE A 24 -15.37 6.26 -24.16
CA ILE A 24 -13.94 5.95 -24.03
C ILE A 24 -13.28 6.89 -23.01
N LEU A 25 -13.62 8.18 -23.02
CA LEU A 25 -13.07 9.14 -22.06
C LEU A 25 -13.50 8.82 -20.63
N GLU A 26 -14.79 8.50 -20.41
CA GLU A 26 -15.29 8.05 -19.11
C GLU A 26 -14.64 6.73 -18.67
N PHE A 27 -14.41 5.79 -19.59
CA PHE A 27 -13.70 4.55 -19.28
C PHE A 27 -12.24 4.80 -18.87
N ILE A 28 -11.54 5.71 -19.55
CA ILE A 28 -10.16 6.09 -19.21
C ILE A 28 -10.11 6.82 -17.86
N LEU A 29 -11.04 7.73 -17.61
CA LEU A 29 -11.13 8.48 -16.34
C LEU A 29 -11.60 7.61 -15.17
N CYS A 30 -12.48 6.64 -15.39
CA CYS A 30 -12.86 5.67 -14.38
C CYS A 30 -11.72 4.65 -14.12
N SER A 31 -10.91 4.37 -15.15
CA SER A 31 -9.71 3.55 -15.04
C SER A 31 -8.56 4.23 -14.28
N SER A 32 -8.59 5.54 -14.04
CA SER A 32 -7.75 6.15 -13.00
C SER A 32 -8.32 5.79 -11.63
N ARG A 33 -8.12 4.51 -11.27
CA ARG A 33 -8.46 3.90 -9.99
C ARG A 33 -8.00 4.81 -8.86
N ASP A 34 -8.81 4.93 -7.80
CA ASP A 34 -8.47 5.64 -6.56
C ASP A 34 -7.14 5.15 -5.97
N LEU A 35 -6.06 5.83 -6.35
CA LEU A 35 -4.72 5.58 -5.86
C LEU A 35 -4.61 6.28 -4.51
N VAL A 36 -4.50 5.49 -3.44
CA VAL A 36 -4.32 6.01 -2.10
C VAL A 36 -2.97 6.72 -2.04
N GLN A 37 -2.98 7.93 -1.47
CA GLN A 37 -1.76 8.60 -1.02
C GLN A 37 -1.73 8.46 0.49
N VAL A 38 -0.70 7.82 1.00
CA VAL A 38 -0.47 7.67 2.44
C VAL A 38 0.79 8.45 2.77
N ASP A 39 0.71 9.31 3.76
CA ASP A 39 1.85 9.95 4.40
C ASP A 39 1.51 10.01 5.89
N CYS A 40 2.04 9.06 6.66
CA CYS A 40 1.62 8.88 8.04
C CYS A 40 2.72 8.32 8.93
N SER A 41 2.60 8.56 10.23
CA SER A 41 3.48 7.97 11.24
C SER A 41 2.71 7.33 12.38
N SER A 42 3.34 6.36 13.04
CA SER A 42 2.78 5.68 14.21
C SER A 42 3.89 5.24 15.16
N ASN A 43 3.57 5.14 16.45
CA ASN A 43 4.37 4.43 17.44
C ASN A 43 3.63 3.15 17.80
N LEU A 44 4.30 2.03 17.63
CA LEU A 44 3.78 0.69 17.84
C LEU A 44 4.49 0.08 19.06
N ILE A 45 3.68 -0.39 20.01
CA ILE A 45 4.15 -1.26 21.09
C ILE A 45 3.51 -2.63 20.86
N VAL A 46 4.34 -3.66 20.69
CA VAL A 46 3.91 -5.05 20.56
C VAL A 46 4.47 -5.81 21.74
N ASP A 47 3.61 -6.51 22.46
CA ASP A 47 4.01 -7.37 23.57
C ASP A 47 3.36 -8.75 23.42
N SER A 48 4.14 -9.80 23.63
CA SER A 48 3.71 -11.18 23.53
C SER A 48 4.52 -12.07 24.45
N ASP A 49 3.95 -12.39 25.60
CA ASP A 49 4.51 -13.35 26.55
C ASP A 49 4.72 -14.74 25.93
N VAL A 50 3.79 -15.17 25.06
CA VAL A 50 3.81 -16.50 24.42
C VAL A 50 5.01 -16.66 23.49
N SER A 51 5.42 -15.58 22.81
CA SER A 51 6.54 -15.60 21.88
C SER A 51 7.81 -14.96 22.44
N ASP A 52 7.81 -14.57 23.73
CA ASP A 52 8.89 -13.84 24.39
C ASP A 52 9.38 -12.68 23.51
N PHE A 53 8.42 -11.87 23.07
CA PHE A 53 8.61 -10.82 22.10
C PHE A 53 8.05 -9.50 22.64
N HIS A 54 8.89 -8.48 22.66
CA HIS A 54 8.49 -7.12 22.99
C HIS A 54 9.12 -6.16 21.97
N GLY A 55 8.34 -5.23 21.43
CA GLY A 55 8.82 -4.26 20.45
C GLY A 55 8.24 -2.88 20.70
N GLU A 56 9.11 -1.87 20.71
CA GLU A 56 8.75 -0.46 20.76
C GLU A 56 9.31 0.23 19.52
N LEU A 57 8.44 0.59 18.59
CA LEU A 57 8.82 0.94 17.23
C LEU A 57 8.11 2.19 16.74
N SER A 58 8.87 3.18 16.31
CA SER A 58 8.37 4.26 15.48
C SER A 58 8.37 3.83 14.02
N THR A 59 7.25 4.07 13.36
CA THR A 59 7.04 3.76 11.95
C THR A 59 6.63 5.01 11.21
N PHE A 60 7.15 5.15 10.00
CA PHE A 60 6.76 6.19 9.06
C PHE A 60 6.51 5.53 7.72
N MET A 61 5.34 5.75 7.16
CA MET A 61 4.91 5.13 5.93
C MET A 61 4.48 6.18 4.93
N PHE A 62 4.98 6.00 3.71
CA PHE A 62 4.61 6.82 2.59
C PHE A 62 4.31 5.95 1.38
N ILE A 63 3.19 6.24 0.75
CA ILE A 63 2.79 5.67 -0.52
C ILE A 63 2.46 6.84 -1.43
N GLU A 64 3.28 7.01 -2.46
CA GLU A 64 2.95 7.91 -3.56
C GLU A 64 1.76 7.35 -4.31
N LYS A 65 0.96 8.19 -4.98
CA LYS A 65 -0.08 7.71 -5.89
C LYS A 65 0.47 6.79 -7.00
N ASN A 66 1.78 6.80 -7.25
CA ASN A 66 2.42 6.10 -8.37
C ASN A 66 3.33 4.95 -7.91
N THR A 67 2.73 3.79 -7.66
CA THR A 67 3.35 2.43 -7.65
C THR A 67 4.48 2.17 -6.66
N ARG A 68 5.02 3.16 -5.96
CA ARG A 68 6.11 3.00 -5.01
C ARG A 68 5.69 3.45 -3.62
N GLY A 69 6.12 2.68 -2.63
CA GLY A 69 6.02 3.06 -1.25
C GLY A 69 7.36 2.91 -0.54
N TYR A 70 7.48 3.61 0.58
CA TYR A 70 8.54 3.37 1.53
C TYR A 70 7.96 3.31 2.95
N MET A 71 8.65 2.54 3.79
CA MET A 71 8.36 2.47 5.21
C MET A 71 9.67 2.51 5.97
N ASP A 72 9.81 3.49 6.87
CA ASP A 72 10.90 3.54 7.83
C ASP A 72 10.42 2.96 9.16
N VAL A 73 11.29 2.17 9.79
CA VAL A 73 11.06 1.57 11.10
C VAL A 73 12.30 1.79 11.95
N SER A 74 12.09 2.31 13.15
CA SER A 74 13.16 2.53 14.14
C SER A 74 12.68 2.23 15.54
N GLY A 75 13.56 1.76 16.41
CA GLY A 75 13.25 1.52 17.82
C GLY A 75 13.97 0.30 18.36
N ILE A 76 13.34 -0.40 19.29
CA ILE A 76 13.94 -1.52 20.02
C ILE A 76 13.01 -2.75 19.91
N VAL A 77 13.61 -3.91 19.68
CA VAL A 77 12.95 -5.21 19.76
C VAL A 77 13.69 -6.09 20.75
N ARG A 78 12.97 -6.68 21.70
CA ARG A 78 13.45 -7.72 22.59
C ARG A 78 12.83 -9.05 22.16
N TYR A 79 13.67 -10.04 21.92
CA TYR A 79 13.23 -11.38 21.52
C TYR A 79 14.13 -12.43 22.16
N HIS A 80 13.54 -13.40 22.86
CA HIS A 80 14.29 -14.42 23.60
C HIS A 80 15.37 -13.83 24.54
N ASN A 81 14.97 -12.81 25.31
CA ASN A 81 15.84 -12.08 26.24
C ASN A 81 17.05 -11.36 25.60
N HIS A 82 17.06 -11.19 24.28
CA HIS A 82 18.05 -10.39 23.56
C HIS A 82 17.42 -9.09 23.07
N GLU A 83 18.11 -7.97 23.32
CA GLU A 83 17.71 -6.65 22.83
C GLU A 83 18.40 -6.32 21.50
N TYR A 84 17.62 -5.83 20.55
CA TYR A 84 18.04 -5.43 19.22
C TYR A 84 17.60 -4.00 18.94
N ASN A 85 18.51 -3.22 18.37
CA ASN A 85 18.20 -1.93 17.78
C ASN A 85 17.69 -2.15 16.35
N VAL A 86 16.59 -1.47 16.04
CA VAL A 86 15.98 -1.45 14.72
C VAL A 86 16.20 -0.08 14.12
N GLU A 87 16.75 -0.04 12.91
CA GLU A 87 16.88 1.19 12.14
C GLU A 87 16.97 0.85 10.66
N ARG A 88 15.81 0.76 9.99
CA ARG A 88 15.76 0.26 8.62
C ARG A 88 14.66 0.91 7.79
N SER A 89 14.88 0.89 6.48
CA SER A 89 13.88 1.25 5.46
C SER A 89 13.47 0.04 4.65
N TYR A 90 12.18 -0.02 4.32
CA TYR A 90 11.60 -0.90 3.32
C TYR A 90 11.19 -0.04 2.13
N ARG A 91 11.70 -0.35 0.95
CA ARG A 91 11.24 0.25 -0.32
C ARG A 91 10.55 -0.84 -1.12
N PHE A 92 9.41 -0.52 -1.71
CA PHE A 92 8.64 -1.52 -2.43
C PHE A 92 7.85 -0.89 -3.56
N ASN A 93 7.59 -1.71 -4.58
CA ASN A 93 6.55 -1.42 -5.53
C ASN A 93 5.22 -1.97 -5.01
N TYR A 94 4.11 -1.42 -5.45
CA TYR A 94 2.78 -1.91 -5.09
C TYR A 94 1.79 -1.80 -6.24
N SER A 95 0.77 -2.65 -6.19
CA SER A 95 -0.42 -2.56 -7.06
C SER A 95 -1.68 -2.74 -6.21
N LYS A 96 -2.71 -1.93 -6.49
CA LYS A 96 -4.00 -2.01 -5.81
C LYS A 96 -4.87 -3.10 -6.44
N ASN A 97 -5.28 -4.05 -5.62
CA ASN A 97 -6.29 -5.07 -5.90
C ASN A 97 -7.67 -4.59 -5.39
N GLU A 98 -8.64 -5.49 -5.32
CA GLU A 98 -9.96 -5.21 -4.74
C GLU A 98 -9.87 -4.96 -3.22
N ASP A 99 -10.89 -4.31 -2.65
CA ASP A 99 -11.07 -4.11 -1.20
C ASP A 99 -9.90 -3.46 -0.44
N ASP A 100 -9.23 -2.49 -1.09
CA ASP A 100 -8.07 -1.79 -0.55
C ASP A 100 -6.92 -2.72 -0.13
N ILE A 101 -6.81 -3.87 -0.82
CA ILE A 101 -5.69 -4.79 -0.71
C ILE A 101 -4.62 -4.36 -1.70
N TYR A 102 -3.37 -4.30 -1.24
CA TYR A 102 -2.20 -3.89 -2.02
C TYR A 102 -1.21 -5.04 -2.07
N HIS A 103 -0.84 -5.44 -3.28
CA HIS A 103 0.21 -6.43 -3.50
C HIS A 103 1.56 -5.74 -3.58
N LEU A 104 2.46 -6.05 -2.65
CA LEU A 104 3.80 -5.48 -2.58
C LEU A 104 4.79 -6.36 -3.34
N THR A 105 5.63 -5.74 -4.16
CA THR A 105 6.65 -6.40 -4.98
C THR A 105 7.98 -5.66 -4.88
N ASN A 106 9.08 -6.31 -5.28
CA ASN A 106 10.44 -5.72 -5.30
C ASN A 106 10.85 -5.07 -3.96
N ILE A 107 10.52 -5.73 -2.85
CA ILE A 107 10.80 -5.21 -1.51
C ILE A 107 12.32 -5.23 -1.30
N THR A 108 12.89 -4.05 -1.09
CA THR A 108 14.30 -3.85 -0.77
C THR A 108 14.42 -3.36 0.66
N ILE A 109 15.31 -3.97 1.42
CA ILE A 109 15.57 -3.62 2.83
C ILE A 109 16.93 -2.92 2.91
N SER A 110 16.96 -1.75 3.54
CA SER A 110 18.18 -1.01 3.85
C SER A 110 18.32 -0.85 5.35
N LYS A 111 19.37 -1.42 5.94
CA LYS A 111 19.70 -1.25 7.37
C LYS A 111 20.62 -0.04 7.56
N ARG A 112 20.39 0.72 8.63
CA ARG A 112 21.20 1.86 9.06
C ARG A 112 22.06 1.48 10.27
N GLY A 113 22.94 2.39 10.69
CA GLY A 113 24.18 2.07 11.42
C GLY A 113 24.00 1.26 12.71
N ILE A 114 22.95 1.50 13.49
CA ILE A 114 22.72 0.79 14.76
C ILE A 114 21.88 -0.48 14.59
N ASP A 115 21.30 -0.72 13.41
CA ASP A 115 20.40 -1.85 13.19
C ASP A 115 21.15 -3.19 13.28
N ASN A 116 20.85 -3.97 14.32
CA ASN A 116 21.44 -5.27 14.56
C ASN A 116 20.39 -6.41 14.55
N VAL A 117 19.11 -6.12 14.29
CA VAL A 117 18.05 -7.13 14.29
C VAL A 117 18.09 -7.98 13.01
N ASN A 118 17.88 -9.29 13.12
CA ASN A 118 17.75 -10.15 11.95
C ASN A 118 16.42 -9.89 11.21
N ASN A 119 16.41 -10.05 9.90
CA ASN A 119 15.21 -9.96 9.06
C ASN A 119 14.16 -11.01 9.45
N GLU A 120 14.58 -12.17 9.96
CA GLU A 120 13.67 -13.21 10.46
C GLU A 120 12.83 -12.70 11.65
N VAL A 121 13.47 -12.05 12.63
CA VAL A 121 12.77 -11.46 13.79
C VAL A 121 11.79 -10.38 13.31
N MET A 122 12.22 -9.52 12.40
CA MET A 122 11.35 -8.46 11.86
C MET A 122 10.21 -8.98 10.97
N SER A 123 10.37 -10.13 10.33
CA SER A 123 9.30 -10.74 9.52
C SER A 123 8.10 -11.18 10.36
N LYS A 124 8.28 -11.36 11.68
CA LYS A 124 7.19 -11.65 12.61
C LYS A 124 6.29 -10.44 12.89
N LEU A 125 6.76 -9.22 12.62
CA LEU A 125 6.07 -7.97 12.96
C LEU A 125 5.24 -7.37 11.83
N PHE A 126 5.85 -7.14 10.65
CA PHE A 126 5.29 -6.19 9.67
C PHE A 126 4.89 -6.79 8.34
N LEU A 127 5.33 -8.00 8.01
CA LEU A 127 5.19 -8.53 6.65
C LEU A 127 5.02 -10.03 6.76
N SER A 128 3.87 -10.55 6.30
CA SER A 128 3.62 -11.99 6.25
C SER A 128 4.87 -12.73 5.76
N PRO A 129 5.34 -13.77 6.47
CA PRO A 129 6.56 -14.51 6.14
C PRO A 129 6.43 -15.30 4.82
N ASP A 130 5.26 -15.30 4.20
CA ASP A 130 4.99 -16.04 2.99
C ASP A 130 5.51 -15.34 1.73
N ILE A 131 6.74 -15.70 1.36
CA ILE A 131 7.38 -15.28 0.11
C ILE A 131 6.71 -15.94 -1.12
N GLN A 132 6.05 -17.08 -0.96
CA GLN A 132 5.48 -17.89 -2.04
C GLN A 132 4.12 -17.35 -2.51
N HIS A 133 3.31 -16.80 -1.60
CA HIS A 133 1.97 -16.29 -1.91
C HIS A 133 1.92 -14.79 -2.16
N GLY A 134 3.02 -14.05 -2.00
CA GLY A 134 3.08 -12.60 -2.20
C GLY A 134 2.81 -11.81 -0.92
N ARG A 135 3.46 -10.64 -0.78
CA ARG A 135 3.31 -9.79 0.41
C ARG A 135 2.14 -8.83 0.20
N TYR A 136 1.01 -9.11 0.83
CA TYR A 136 -0.17 -8.26 0.76
C TYR A 136 -0.33 -7.43 2.03
N ILE A 137 -0.74 -6.18 1.85
CA ILE A 137 -1.20 -5.31 2.93
C ILE A 137 -2.59 -4.77 2.60
N GLN A 138 -3.39 -4.48 3.61
CA GLN A 138 -4.62 -3.74 3.45
C GLN A 138 -4.44 -2.36 4.09
N ILE A 139 -4.90 -1.33 3.40
CA ILE A 139 -4.81 0.07 3.84
C ILE A 139 -6.21 0.65 3.84
N LYS A 140 -6.81 0.76 5.02
CA LYS A 140 -8.15 1.33 5.19
C LYS A 140 -8.05 2.70 5.84
N LYS A 141 -8.73 3.69 5.26
CA LYS A 141 -8.95 4.96 5.93
C LYS A 141 -10.06 4.77 6.99
N GLN A 142 -9.75 5.09 8.23
CA GLN A 142 -10.66 5.04 9.39
C GLN A 142 -10.66 6.43 10.01
N GLU A 143 -11.72 7.20 9.77
CA GLU A 143 -11.84 8.60 10.21
C GLU A 143 -10.60 9.45 9.82
N ASN A 144 -9.80 9.83 10.82
CA ASN A 144 -8.61 10.66 10.71
C ASN A 144 -7.30 9.83 10.77
N ALA A 145 -7.38 8.53 10.53
CA ALA A 145 -6.25 7.62 10.57
C ALA A 145 -6.27 6.63 9.39
N PHE A 146 -5.12 6.00 9.15
CA PHE A 146 -5.03 4.84 8.29
C PHE A 146 -4.74 3.61 9.14
N LEU A 147 -5.53 2.56 8.94
CA LEU A 147 -5.26 1.23 9.45
C LEU A 147 -4.44 0.47 8.40
N ILE A 148 -3.21 0.13 8.76
CA ILE A 148 -2.32 -0.70 7.95
C ILE A 148 -2.32 -2.10 8.55
N SER A 149 -2.65 -3.10 7.75
CA SER A 149 -2.73 -4.50 8.18
C SER A 149 -2.16 -5.45 7.14
N SER A 150 -1.83 -6.67 7.58
CA SER A 150 -1.81 -7.81 6.67
C SER A 150 -3.25 -8.26 6.37
N LEU A 151 -3.37 -9.34 5.59
CA LEU A 151 -4.64 -10.05 5.41
C LEU A 151 -5.13 -10.78 6.67
N TYR A 152 -4.24 -11.03 7.66
CA TYR A 152 -4.56 -11.87 8.81
C TYR A 152 -4.45 -11.15 10.17
N SER A 153 -3.73 -10.03 10.23
CA SER A 153 -3.51 -9.26 11.45
C SER A 153 -3.29 -7.77 11.16
N PRO A 154 -3.86 -6.85 11.95
CA PRO A 154 -3.48 -5.45 11.92
C PRO A 154 -2.00 -5.27 12.31
N PHE A 155 -1.34 -4.29 11.69
CA PHE A 155 0.05 -3.93 12.00
C PHE A 155 0.11 -2.68 12.85
N PHE A 156 -0.43 -1.58 12.35
CA PHE A 156 -0.44 -0.31 13.05
C PHE A 156 -1.51 0.64 12.51
N LEU A 157 -2.00 1.49 13.40
CA LEU A 157 -2.81 2.65 13.07
C LEU A 157 -1.86 3.84 12.94
N CYS A 158 -1.87 4.55 11.82
CA CYS A 158 -1.06 5.75 11.63
C CYS A 158 -1.91 6.98 11.38
N ILE A 159 -1.44 8.12 11.89
CA ILE A 159 -2.10 9.41 11.73
C ILE A 159 -1.45 10.12 10.54
N PRO A 160 -2.25 10.68 9.60
CA PRO A 160 -1.72 11.48 8.50
C PRO A 160 -0.90 12.66 9.02
N LYS A 161 0.16 13.02 8.29
CA LYS A 161 0.92 14.25 8.53
C LYS A 161 0.37 15.43 7.73
#